data_AF-A0A7Y3LAY0-F1
#
_entry.id   AF-A0A7Y3LAY0-F1
#
_cell.length_a   1.000
_cell.length_b   1.000
_cell.length_c   1.000
_cell.angle_alpha   90.00
_cell.angle_beta   90.00
_cell.angle_gamma   90.00
#
_symmetry.space_group_name_H-M   'P 1'
#
loop_
_entity.id
_entity.type
_entity.pdbx_description
1 polymer ?
#
loop_
_entity_poly.entity_id
_entity_poly.type
_entity_poly.pdbx_seq_one_letter_code
_entity_poly.pdbx_strand_id
1 'polypeptide(L)'
;MASKAVAVHMSDLGVTKSHSRPYMPNDSPYSEAQFKTPKYGPRFNHNFSSLLEARSYLSQLFFWYHYEHRHSVIAPTAPPDVHYGYSREIIQRSEMVLDLAYLSHPERLFNKAGALPTLPEVVGNHQPEKEAMVMQ
;
A
#
# COMPACT_ATOMS: atom_id res chain seq x y z
N MET A 1 -15.18 -9.09 24.82
CA MET A 1 -14.35 -8.25 25.71
C MET A 1 -12.98 -8.07 25.08
N ALA A 2 -12.40 -6.87 25.14
CA ALA A 2 -11.05 -6.61 24.62
C ALA A 2 -9.98 -6.99 25.67
N SER A 3 -8.80 -7.44 25.23
CA SER A 3 -7.72 -7.86 26.12
C SER A 3 -7.11 -6.69 26.90
N LYS A 4 -7.09 -6.78 28.24
CA LYS A 4 -6.45 -5.79 29.12
C LYS A 4 -4.94 -5.76 28.95
N ALA A 5 -4.30 -6.93 28.84
CA ALA A 5 -2.84 -7.04 28.69
C ALA A 5 -2.35 -6.35 27.42
N VAL A 6 -3.04 -6.54 26.30
CA VAL A 6 -2.70 -5.87 25.02
C VAL A 6 -2.89 -4.36 25.14
N ALA A 7 -3.96 -3.90 25.80
CA ALA A 7 -4.22 -2.47 25.96
C ALA A 7 -3.13 -1.76 26.79
N VAL A 8 -2.66 -2.40 27.87
CA VAL A 8 -1.54 -1.86 28.67
C VAL A 8 -0.26 -1.84 27.84
N HIS A 9 0.06 -2.92 27.13
CA HIS A 9 1.26 -2.96 26.30
C HIS A 9 1.26 -1.90 25.18
N MET A 10 0.13 -1.66 24.52
CA MET A 10 0.02 -0.58 23.53
C MET A 10 0.24 0.80 24.18
N SER A 11 -0.27 1.01 25.39
CA SER A 11 -0.03 2.25 26.15
C SER A 11 1.45 2.42 26.50
N ASP A 12 2.13 1.36 26.91
CA ASP A 12 3.56 1.39 27.23
C ASP A 12 4.40 1.76 26.00
N LEU A 13 3.99 1.31 24.81
CA LEU A 13 4.60 1.65 23.52
C LEU A 13 4.18 3.03 22.98
N GLY A 14 3.31 3.77 23.68
CA GLY A 14 2.78 5.06 23.22
C GLY A 14 1.83 4.96 22.03
N VAL A 15 1.24 3.79 21.79
CA VAL A 15 0.31 3.53 20.68
C VAL A 15 -1.13 3.81 21.09
N THR A 16 -1.74 4.83 20.48
CA THR A 16 -3.18 5.10 20.63
C THR A 16 -4.01 4.03 19.92
N LYS A 17 -4.95 3.42 20.65
CA LYS A 17 -5.84 2.39 20.12
C LYS A 17 -7.06 3.00 19.45
N SER A 18 -7.31 2.66 18.19
CA SER A 18 -8.59 2.86 17.52
C SER A 18 -9.41 1.57 17.49
N HIS A 19 -10.73 1.69 17.37
CA HIS A 19 -11.63 0.54 17.18
C HIS A 19 -12.58 0.83 16.03
N SER A 20 -12.70 -0.14 15.13
CA SER A 20 -13.74 -0.18 14.10
C SER A 20 -15.11 -0.52 14.71
N ARG A 21 -16.19 -0.12 14.05
CA ARG A 21 -17.54 -0.51 14.48
C ARG A 21 -17.74 -2.02 14.31
N PRO A 22 -18.45 -2.70 15.24
CA PRO A 22 -18.77 -4.11 15.10
C PRO A 22 -19.46 -4.40 13.76
N TYR A 23 -19.04 -5.48 13.10
CA TYR A 23 -19.62 -5.96 11.83
C TYR A 23 -19.51 -4.99 10.64
N MET A 24 -18.59 -4.03 10.70
CA MET A 24 -18.38 -3.03 9.65
C MET A 24 -17.00 -3.17 9.01
N PRO A 25 -16.80 -4.11 8.05
CA PRO A 25 -15.49 -4.33 7.41
C PRO A 25 -14.99 -3.10 6.64
N ASN A 26 -15.91 -2.24 6.21
CA ASN A 26 -15.61 -0.97 5.55
C ASN A 26 -14.86 0.03 6.45
N ASP A 27 -14.79 -0.19 7.76
CA ASP A 27 -13.98 0.61 8.68
C ASP A 27 -12.50 0.18 8.69
N SER A 28 -12.13 -0.91 7.99
CA SER A 28 -10.74 -1.38 7.84
C SER A 28 -10.39 -1.81 6.40
N PRO A 29 -10.68 -0.97 5.38
CA PRO A 29 -10.62 -1.38 3.98
C PRO A 29 -9.22 -1.81 3.52
N TYR A 30 -8.15 -1.23 4.09
CA TYR A 30 -6.77 -1.61 3.71
C TYR A 30 -6.41 -3.03 4.15
N SER A 31 -6.79 -3.42 5.37
CA SER A 31 -6.54 -4.78 5.88
C SER A 31 -7.37 -5.82 5.12
N GLU A 32 -8.63 -5.52 4.82
CA GLU A 32 -9.49 -6.40 4.02
C GLU A 32 -8.96 -6.58 2.58
N ALA A 33 -8.50 -5.49 1.96
CA ALA A 33 -7.86 -5.54 0.65
C ALA A 33 -6.60 -6.42 0.68
N GLN A 34 -5.79 -6.30 1.74
CA GLN A 34 -4.58 -7.13 1.91
C GLN A 34 -4.92 -8.61 2.05
N PHE A 35 -6.04 -9.00 2.69
CA PHE A 35 -6.47 -10.41 2.75
C PHE A 35 -6.98 -10.94 1.42
N LYS A 36 -7.47 -10.07 0.53
CA LYS A 36 -7.88 -10.43 -0.83
C LYS A 36 -6.66 -10.75 -1.69
N THR A 37 -5.59 -9.95 -1.61
CA THR A 37 -4.37 -10.12 -2.42
C THR A 37 -3.79 -11.55 -2.47
N PRO A 38 -3.54 -12.27 -1.35
CA PRO A 38 -3.03 -13.64 -1.39
C PRO A 38 -4.01 -14.59 -2.08
N LYS A 39 -5.33 -14.41 -1.88
CA LYS A 39 -6.34 -15.36 -2.35
C LYS A 39 -6.54 -15.33 -3.87
N TYR A 40 -6.37 -14.15 -4.47
CA TYR A 40 -6.59 -13.94 -5.90
C TYR A 40 -5.28 -13.71 -6.68
N GLY A 41 -4.13 -13.89 -6.02
CA GLY A 41 -2.83 -13.78 -6.65
C GLY A 41 -2.57 -14.97 -7.59
N PRO A 42 -1.84 -14.77 -8.71
CA PRO A 42 -1.63 -15.80 -9.73
C PRO A 42 -0.82 -17.03 -9.24
N ARG A 43 -0.15 -16.92 -8.10
CA ARG A 43 0.67 -17.99 -7.50
C ARG A 43 -0.03 -18.74 -6.37
N PHE A 44 -1.30 -18.43 -6.06
CA PHE A 44 -2.03 -19.06 -4.97
C PHE A 44 -2.57 -20.44 -5.37
N ASN A 45 -2.17 -21.49 -4.63
CA ASN A 45 -2.49 -22.88 -4.95
C ASN A 45 -3.75 -23.42 -4.26
N HIS A 46 -4.64 -22.54 -3.80
CA HIS A 46 -5.87 -22.83 -3.03
C HIS A 46 -5.66 -23.47 -1.65
N ASN A 47 -4.77 -24.45 -1.51
CA ASN A 47 -4.48 -25.20 -0.29
C ASN A 47 -2.97 -25.34 -0.05
N PHE A 48 -2.58 -25.58 1.19
CA PHE A 48 -1.21 -25.93 1.57
C PHE A 48 -1.18 -27.33 2.19
N SER A 49 -0.19 -28.13 1.83
CA SER A 49 0.06 -29.47 2.38
C SER A 49 0.63 -29.44 3.79
N SER A 50 1.26 -28.32 4.19
CA SER A 50 1.87 -28.16 5.51
C SER A 50 1.97 -26.70 5.96
N LEU A 51 2.17 -26.49 7.26
CA LEU A 51 2.45 -25.16 7.82
C LEU A 51 3.73 -24.55 7.24
N LEU A 52 4.75 -25.38 6.96
CA LEU A 52 6.00 -24.92 6.38
C LEU A 52 5.77 -24.35 4.98
N GLU A 53 4.99 -25.05 4.16
CA GLU A 53 4.62 -24.58 2.82
C GLU A 53 3.85 -23.26 2.88
N ALA A 54 2.84 -23.17 3.77
CA ALA A 54 2.06 -21.96 3.95
C ALA A 54 2.95 -20.76 4.35
N ARG A 55 3.90 -20.96 5.27
CA ARG A 55 4.86 -19.92 5.68
C ARG A 55 5.79 -19.53 4.55
N SER A 56 6.32 -20.49 3.80
CA SER A 56 7.20 -20.23 2.65
C SER A 56 6.48 -19.41 1.59
N TYR A 57 5.24 -19.78 1.26
CA TYR A 57 4.39 -19.03 0.34
C TYR A 57 4.15 -17.60 0.82
N LEU A 58 3.72 -17.41 2.08
CA LEU A 58 3.44 -16.08 2.62
C LEU A 58 4.69 -15.20 2.67
N SER A 59 5.86 -15.74 3.04
CA SER A 59 7.12 -15.00 3.03
C SER A 59 7.49 -14.50 1.63
N GLN A 60 7.37 -15.37 0.61
CA GLN A 60 7.62 -14.98 -0.78
C GLN A 60 6.60 -13.94 -1.27
N LEU A 61 5.32 -14.12 -0.91
CA LEU A 61 4.26 -13.19 -1.26
C LEU A 61 4.52 -11.80 -0.65
N PHE A 62 4.85 -11.72 0.63
CA PHE A 62 5.11 -10.43 1.29
C PHE A 62 6.37 -9.76 0.76
N PHE A 63 7.40 -10.52 0.43
CA PHE A 63 8.59 -9.99 -0.21
C PHE A 63 8.24 -9.37 -1.57
N TRP A 64 7.56 -10.12 -2.44
CA TRP A 64 7.10 -9.61 -3.71
C TRP A 64 6.19 -8.39 -3.56
N TYR A 65 5.19 -8.45 -2.68
CA TYR A 65 4.20 -7.38 -2.48
C TYR A 65 4.84 -6.08 -1.98
N HIS A 66 5.84 -6.15 -1.11
CA HIS A 66 6.49 -4.97 -0.56
C HIS A 66 7.65 -4.46 -1.42
N TYR A 67 8.41 -5.31 -2.10
CA TYR A 67 9.67 -4.88 -2.72
C TYR A 67 9.66 -4.93 -4.25
N GLU A 68 8.85 -5.79 -4.86
CA GLU A 68 8.83 -5.97 -6.32
C GLU A 68 7.57 -5.38 -6.96
N HIS A 69 6.42 -5.55 -6.33
CA HIS A 69 5.15 -5.07 -6.84
C HIS A 69 5.10 -3.53 -6.78
N ARG A 70 4.87 -2.92 -7.95
CA ARG A 70 4.69 -1.48 -8.10
C ARG A 70 3.22 -1.14 -7.98
N HIS A 71 2.85 -0.45 -6.91
CA HIS A 71 1.45 -0.20 -6.55
C HIS A 71 0.94 1.05 -7.25
N SER A 72 -0.14 0.92 -8.03
CA SER A 72 -0.69 2.02 -8.82
C SER A 72 -1.12 3.24 -7.97
N VAL A 73 -1.62 2.99 -6.77
CA VAL A 73 -2.14 4.01 -5.84
C VAL A 73 -1.03 4.87 -5.21
N ILE A 74 0.23 4.43 -5.28
CA ILE A 74 1.40 5.17 -4.77
C ILE A 74 2.41 5.41 -5.90
N ALA A 75 1.95 6.01 -7.00
CA ALA A 75 2.82 6.50 -8.07
C ALA A 75 3.75 5.41 -8.66
N PRO A 76 3.19 4.25 -9.01
CA PRO A 76 3.89 2.99 -9.25
C PRO A 76 5.20 2.74 -8.46
N THR A 77 5.25 3.08 -7.17
CA THR A 77 6.41 2.81 -6.30
C THR A 77 6.21 1.58 -5.41
N ALA A 78 7.29 1.13 -4.77
CA ALA A 78 7.22 0.05 -3.77
C ALA A 78 6.93 0.67 -2.38
N PRO A 79 6.18 -0.01 -1.49
CA PRO A 79 5.85 0.54 -0.17
C PRO A 79 7.05 1.03 0.68
N PRO A 80 8.20 0.35 0.71
CA PRO A 80 9.41 0.85 1.39
C PRO A 80 9.92 2.17 0.81
N ASP A 81 9.80 2.38 -0.51
CA ASP A 81 10.20 3.64 -1.15
C ASP A 81 9.39 4.81 -0.59
N VAL A 82 8.10 4.60 -0.35
CA VAL A 82 7.21 5.60 0.25
C VAL A 82 7.55 5.80 1.73
N HIS A 83 7.69 4.69 2.46
CA HIS A 83 7.95 4.70 3.90
C HIS A 83 9.24 5.45 4.26
N TYR A 84 10.31 5.22 3.49
CA TYR A 84 11.61 5.86 3.71
C TYR A 84 11.79 7.18 2.94
N GLY A 85 10.78 7.64 2.20
CA GLY A 85 10.79 8.93 1.51
C GLY A 85 11.52 8.98 0.16
N TYR A 86 11.93 7.83 -0.40
CA TYR A 86 12.62 7.74 -1.68
C TYR A 86 11.71 7.92 -2.90
N SER A 87 10.39 7.81 -2.73
CA SER A 87 9.46 7.81 -3.86
C SER A 87 9.53 9.06 -4.74
N ARG A 88 9.82 10.25 -4.20
CA ARG A 88 9.92 11.48 -5.00
C ARG A 88 11.00 11.37 -6.09
N GLU A 89 12.19 10.92 -5.72
CA GLU A 89 13.31 10.76 -6.65
C GLU A 89 13.02 9.66 -7.68
N ILE A 90 12.41 8.56 -7.24
CA ILE A 90 12.01 7.44 -8.11
C ILE A 90 10.97 7.89 -9.14
N ILE A 91 9.97 8.67 -8.74
CA ILE A 91 8.94 9.22 -9.63
C ILE A 91 9.59 10.15 -10.65
N GLN A 92 10.42 11.10 -10.21
CA GLN A 92 11.10 12.03 -11.11
C GLN A 92 11.97 11.31 -12.15
N ARG A 93 12.72 10.28 -11.72
CA ARG A 93 13.51 9.45 -12.65
C ARG A 93 12.62 8.69 -13.63
N SER A 94 11.49 8.16 -13.16
CA SER A 94 10.53 7.44 -14.00
C SER A 94 9.91 8.35 -15.06
N GLU A 95 9.58 9.60 -14.70
CA GLU A 95 9.07 10.61 -15.65
C GLU A 95 10.08 10.89 -16.77
N MET A 96 11.37 11.07 -16.44
CA MET A 96 12.42 11.24 -17.45
C MET A 96 12.51 10.06 -18.41
N VAL A 97 12.39 8.83 -17.90
CA VAL A 97 12.42 7.61 -18.74
C VAL A 97 11.21 7.56 -19.68
N LEU A 98 10.02 7.92 -19.18
CA LEU A 98 8.80 7.96 -19.98
C LEU A 98 8.86 9.05 -21.06
N ASP A 99 9.40 10.22 -20.74
CA ASP A 99 9.62 11.30 -21.71
C ASP A 99 10.59 10.87 -22.82
N LEU A 100 11.71 10.21 -22.48
CA LEU A 100 12.65 9.68 -23.46
C LEU A 100 12.03 8.57 -24.34
N ALA A 101 11.23 7.69 -23.73
CA ALA A 101 10.51 6.65 -24.47
C ALA A 101 9.49 7.26 -25.45
N TYR A 102 8.79 8.32 -25.04
CA TYR A 102 7.86 9.06 -25.90
C TYR A 102 8.58 9.73 -27.08
N LEU A 103 9.71 10.40 -26.83
CA LEU A 103 10.50 11.04 -27.89
C LEU A 103 11.06 10.03 -28.90
N SER A 104 11.38 8.81 -28.45
CA SER A 104 11.92 7.76 -29.32
C SER A 104 10.84 7.09 -30.18
N HIS A 105 9.62 6.95 -29.66
CA HIS A 105 8.52 6.21 -30.29
C HIS A 105 7.16 6.91 -30.05
N PRO A 106 6.94 8.10 -30.62
CA PRO A 106 5.70 8.84 -30.41
C PRO A 106 4.46 8.10 -30.91
N GLU A 107 4.59 7.21 -31.91
CA GLU A 107 3.51 6.38 -32.44
C GLU A 107 2.97 5.34 -31.44
N ARG A 108 3.76 4.98 -30.42
CA ARG A 108 3.37 3.98 -29.41
C ARG A 108 2.56 4.57 -28.26
N LEU A 109 2.59 5.89 -28.11
CA LEU A 109 1.97 6.62 -27.00
C LEU A 109 1.07 7.70 -27.57
N PHE A 110 -0.23 7.39 -27.64
CA PHE A 110 -1.25 8.26 -28.25
C PHE A 110 -1.45 9.62 -27.54
N ASN A 111 -0.84 9.81 -26.36
CA ASN A 111 -0.71 11.07 -25.65
C ASN A 111 0.74 11.23 -25.19
N LYS A 112 1.22 12.47 -24.99
CA LYS A 112 2.48 12.73 -24.25
C LYS A 112 2.49 11.83 -23.02
N ALA A 113 3.64 11.24 -22.69
CA ALA A 113 3.82 10.46 -21.47
C ALA A 113 3.08 11.16 -20.32
N GLY A 114 1.95 10.58 -19.89
CA GLY A 114 1.12 11.19 -18.86
C GLY A 114 1.96 11.34 -17.60
N ALA A 115 1.85 12.48 -16.91
CA ALA A 115 2.50 12.65 -15.62
C ALA A 115 2.14 11.47 -14.71
N LEU A 116 3.12 10.95 -13.99
CA LEU A 116 2.84 9.89 -13.03
C LEU A 116 1.87 10.42 -11.98
N PRO A 117 0.95 9.58 -11.46
CA PRO A 117 0.02 10.03 -10.44
C PRO A 117 0.79 10.51 -9.22
N THR A 118 0.29 11.55 -8.55
CA THR A 118 0.91 12.08 -7.34
C THR A 118 0.73 11.13 -6.17
N LEU A 119 1.70 11.13 -5.26
CA LEU A 119 1.56 10.39 -4.01
C LEU A 119 0.45 11.04 -3.16
N PRO A 120 -0.43 10.23 -2.54
CA PRO A 120 -1.37 10.74 -1.54
C PRO A 120 -0.62 11.25 -0.31
N GLU A 121 -1.02 12.40 0.21
CA GLU A 121 -0.43 13.00 1.41
C GLU A 121 -0.76 12.21 2.67
N VAL A 122 -2.01 11.70 2.75
CA VAL A 122 -2.50 10.91 3.88
C VAL A 122 -3.28 9.70 3.39
N VAL A 123 -2.97 8.53 3.93
CA VAL A 123 -3.63 7.26 3.66
C VAL A 123 -3.91 6.58 5.00
N GLY A 124 -5.15 6.15 5.25
CA GLY A 124 -5.49 5.50 6.51
C GLY A 124 -6.96 5.08 6.59
N ASN A 125 -7.24 4.04 7.39
CA ASN A 125 -8.60 3.52 7.61
C ASN A 125 -9.54 4.59 8.23
N HIS A 126 -8.98 5.45 9.09
CA HIS A 126 -9.66 6.58 9.70
C HIS A 126 -8.95 7.85 9.25
N GLN A 127 -9.40 8.45 8.16
CA GLN A 127 -8.90 9.76 7.74
C GLN A 127 -9.54 10.83 8.65
N PRO A 128 -8.77 11.83 9.12
CA PRO A 128 -9.38 12.99 9.76
C PRO A 128 -10.34 13.66 8.76
N GLU A 129 -11.50 14.10 9.22
CA GLU A 129 -12.44 14.86 8.39
C GLU A 129 -11.72 16.06 7.77
N LYS A 130 -11.95 16.31 6.47
CA LYS A 130 -11.39 17.46 5.76
C LYS A 130 -12.15 18.74 6.14
N GLU A 131 -12.12 19.15 7.40
CA GLU A 131 -12.59 20.44 7.94
C GLU A 131 -12.03 20.51 9.38
N ALA A 132 -11.06 21.35 9.75
CA ALA A 132 -10.97 22.78 9.51
C ALA A 132 -9.50 23.24 9.33
N MET A 133 -9.15 23.57 8.10
CA MET A 133 -8.17 24.63 7.83
C MET A 133 -8.98 25.89 7.51
N VAL A 134 -9.76 26.35 8.49
CA VAL A 134 -10.31 27.71 8.51
C VAL A 134 -9.48 28.47 9.51
N MET A 135 -8.60 29.31 8.97
CA MET A 135 -8.05 30.54 9.54
C MET A 135 -8.27 30.77 11.05
N GLN A 136 -7.17 30.77 11.81
CA GLN A 136 -6.93 31.78 12.84
C GLN A 136 -5.53 32.37 12.63
#